data_AF-A0A2M7WEA9-F1
#
_entry.id   AF-A0A2M7WEA9-F1
#
_cell.length_a   1.000
_cell.length_b   1.000
_cell.length_c   1.000
_cell.angle_alpha   90.00
_cell.angle_beta   90.00
_cell.angle_gamma   90.00
#
_symmetry.space_group_name_H-M   'P 1'
#
loop_
_entity.id
_entity.type
_entity.pdbx_description
1 polymer ?
#
loop_
_entity_poly.entity_id
_entity_poly.type
_entity_poly.pdbx_seq_one_letter_code
_entity_poly.pdbx_strand_id
1 'polypeptide(L)'
;MPSFFPRSLSGLSVRSEPSGESRPNFHGFEDHSGGYVTRNRGNLDRLPAGAVGRSQVRQTPRLIPVVAMAVPAQVGFASVESGGSAPNTRSPRGDRVQRAVILISMLLGLFQPLSAGAADSVVWQQEAGVYQQELAMKQGLQQQAERLLLSGKFAELEALASKFRASKEMFSDGEWKLSVFYDGMSYYLRTASEENWEQRLKRLKQWVAENPDSVTAHVALAECEVGYAFFGRSYGWSKDVSQSQWQLFDDRLEEATQALLAVQEHGTRCPGWLAAFQRIALSGWEREPYERLFQQAIANEPTYTAYYFRKAWHLMPRWFGEPGEWEAFAEISADRLGGVAGDMLYARIVWFLDRRGPYHNMARQPESIDWPRVHRGLKAIKNGSVAVLR
;
A
#
# COMPACT_ATOMS: atom_id res chain seq x y z
N MET A 1 -16.15 11.71 -27.07
CA MET A 1 -15.60 10.35 -27.14
C MET A 1 -16.63 9.39 -26.53
N PRO A 2 -16.73 8.12 -26.95
CA PRO A 2 -17.61 7.16 -26.32
C PRO A 2 -17.27 6.98 -24.84
N SER A 3 -18.29 6.82 -24.00
CA SER A 3 -18.16 6.58 -22.56
C SER A 3 -17.49 5.22 -22.30
N PHE A 4 -16.16 5.21 -22.13
CA PHE A 4 -15.38 4.00 -21.83
C PHE A 4 -15.72 3.37 -20.48
N PHE A 5 -16.23 4.16 -19.54
CA PHE A 5 -16.53 3.65 -18.20
C PHE A 5 -17.78 2.75 -18.21
N PRO A 6 -17.70 1.61 -17.50
CA PRO A 6 -18.76 0.62 -17.42
C PRO A 6 -19.91 1.18 -16.59
N ARG A 7 -21.15 0.79 -16.86
CA ARG A 7 -22.33 1.30 -16.13
C ARG A 7 -22.49 0.76 -14.70
N SER A 8 -21.70 -0.26 -14.35
CA SER A 8 -21.68 -0.98 -13.07
C SER A 8 -20.41 -1.82 -13.00
N LEU A 9 -20.00 -2.31 -11.82
CA LEU A 9 -18.89 -3.27 -11.71
C LEU A 9 -19.16 -4.55 -12.49
N SER A 10 -20.42 -4.96 -12.67
CA SER A 10 -20.78 -6.12 -13.50
C SER A 10 -20.51 -5.94 -15.01
N GLY A 11 -20.23 -4.72 -15.47
CA GLY A 11 -19.70 -4.45 -16.81
C GLY A 11 -18.17 -4.53 -16.91
N LEU A 12 -17.48 -4.62 -15.77
CA LEU A 12 -16.08 -5.03 -15.69
C LEU A 12 -16.06 -6.52 -15.42
N SER A 13 -15.19 -7.24 -16.12
CA SER A 13 -14.84 -8.59 -15.70
C SER A 13 -13.98 -8.50 -14.43
N VAL A 14 -14.63 -8.34 -13.28
CA VAL A 14 -14.12 -8.88 -12.02
C VAL A 14 -14.17 -10.38 -12.20
N ARG A 15 -13.02 -11.08 -12.08
CA ARG A 15 -12.93 -12.54 -12.31
C ARG A 15 -14.12 -13.28 -11.66
N SER A 16 -15.07 -13.70 -12.49
CA SER A 16 -16.13 -14.63 -12.10
C SER A 16 -15.49 -15.92 -11.61
N GLU A 17 -16.00 -16.51 -10.52
CA GLU A 17 -15.42 -17.73 -9.95
C GLU A 17 -15.21 -18.85 -10.98
N PRO A 18 -14.03 -19.47 -10.99
CA PRO A 18 -13.88 -20.86 -11.35
C PRO A 18 -13.40 -21.65 -10.13
N SER A 19 -14.28 -22.52 -9.64
CA SER A 19 -13.93 -23.78 -8.96
C SER A 19 -12.55 -23.88 -8.29
N GLY A 20 -12.38 -23.22 -7.14
CA GLY A 20 -11.27 -23.52 -6.21
C GLY A 20 -9.88 -22.96 -6.55
N GLU A 21 -9.67 -22.29 -7.69
CA GLU A 21 -8.37 -21.69 -8.02
C GLU A 21 -8.32 -20.19 -7.68
N SER A 22 -7.61 -19.92 -6.58
CA SER A 22 -7.27 -18.62 -5.97
C SER A 22 -7.47 -17.34 -6.82
N ARG A 23 -8.36 -16.46 -6.34
CA ARG A 23 -8.14 -15.00 -6.40
C ARG A 23 -6.74 -14.69 -5.83
N PRO A 24 -6.00 -13.68 -6.34
CA PRO A 24 -4.63 -13.41 -5.90
C PRO A 24 -4.52 -13.30 -4.38
N ASN A 25 -3.38 -13.77 -3.85
CA ASN A 25 -3.10 -13.75 -2.41
C ASN A 25 -2.90 -12.31 -1.95
N PHE A 26 -3.99 -11.67 -1.52
CA PHE A 26 -3.98 -10.31 -1.02
C PHE A 26 -3.29 -10.25 0.35
N HIS A 27 -1.96 -10.18 0.35
CA HIS A 27 -1.19 -9.99 1.57
C HIS A 27 -1.46 -8.59 2.16
N GLY A 28 -1.64 -8.51 3.48
CA GLY A 28 -2.08 -7.31 4.18
C GLY A 28 -1.22 -6.06 3.98
N PHE A 29 -1.85 -4.90 4.08
CA PHE A 29 -1.21 -3.58 4.00
C PHE A 29 -0.45 -3.31 5.33
N GLU A 30 0.78 -3.82 5.43
CA GLU A 30 1.67 -3.57 6.58
C GLU A 30 2.08 -2.09 6.60
N ASP A 31 1.94 -1.46 7.76
CA ASP A 31 2.20 -0.03 7.94
C ASP A 31 3.51 0.19 8.70
N HIS A 32 4.45 0.90 8.09
CA HIS A 32 5.69 1.38 8.72
C HIS A 32 5.65 2.88 9.06
N SER A 33 4.50 3.54 8.93
CA SER A 33 4.30 4.94 9.35
C SER A 33 3.77 5.11 10.79
N GLY A 34 3.57 4.00 11.52
CA GLY A 34 3.08 3.92 12.91
C GLY A 34 4.03 4.45 14.00
N GLY A 35 4.51 5.68 13.87
CA GLY A 35 5.16 6.42 14.96
C GLY A 35 4.12 6.90 15.99
N TYR A 36 4.06 6.23 17.14
CA TYR A 36 3.35 6.65 18.36
C TYR A 36 1.82 6.83 18.29
N VAL A 37 1.08 5.75 18.52
CA VAL A 37 -0.12 5.82 19.36
C VAL A 37 0.28 5.39 20.78
N THR A 38 0.28 6.33 21.72
CA THR A 38 0.56 6.03 23.13
C THR A 38 -0.47 5.06 23.68
N ARG A 39 0.01 3.94 24.27
CA ARG A 39 -0.83 2.93 24.91
C ARG A 39 -1.78 3.57 25.93
N ASN A 40 -3.09 3.46 25.69
CA ASN A 40 -4.08 3.53 26.76
C ASN A 40 -4.72 2.15 26.91
N ARG A 41 -4.06 1.27 27.68
CA ARG A 41 -4.64 0.00 28.13
C ARG A 41 -5.52 0.29 29.35
N GLY A 42 -6.82 0.34 29.15
CA GLY A 42 -7.81 0.48 30.22
C GLY A 42 -9.09 -0.27 29.89
N ASN A 43 -9.36 -1.35 30.63
CA ASN A 43 -10.64 -2.07 30.75
C ASN A 43 -11.39 -2.43 29.45
N LEU A 44 -10.93 -3.51 28.80
CA LEU A 44 -11.85 -4.44 28.15
C LEU A 44 -12.24 -5.53 29.15
N ASP A 45 -13.22 -5.23 30.00
CA ASP A 45 -13.96 -6.24 30.77
C ASP A 45 -15.32 -5.69 31.19
N ARG A 46 -16.37 -6.50 31.01
CA ARG A 46 -17.81 -6.23 31.26
C ARG A 46 -18.53 -5.31 30.26
N LEU A 47 -19.20 -5.94 29.29
CA LEU A 47 -20.55 -5.52 28.87
C LEU A 47 -21.50 -6.74 28.96
N PRO A 48 -22.77 -6.56 29.40
CA PRO A 48 -23.68 -7.67 29.69
C PRO A 48 -24.39 -8.20 28.43
N ALA A 49 -24.78 -9.47 28.47
CA ALA A 49 -25.60 -10.10 27.43
C ALA A 49 -27.10 -9.80 27.61
N GLY A 50 -27.82 -9.57 26.51
CA GLY A 50 -29.30 -9.56 26.50
C GLY A 50 -29.93 -8.99 25.22
N ALA A 51 -31.01 -9.62 24.76
CA ALA A 51 -31.90 -9.24 23.64
C ALA A 51 -31.26 -9.34 22.22
N VAL A 52 -31.87 -9.87 21.14
CA VAL A 52 -33.14 -10.59 20.85
C VAL A 52 -32.80 -11.67 19.80
N GLY A 53 -33.42 -12.87 19.68
CA GLY A 53 -34.59 -13.45 20.36
C GLY A 53 -34.71 -14.97 20.10
N ARG A 54 -35.80 -15.44 19.46
CA ARG A 54 -36.01 -16.85 19.06
C ARG A 54 -36.70 -16.97 17.69
N SER A 55 -36.29 -17.95 16.88
CA SER A 55 -37.14 -18.62 15.89
C SER A 55 -36.84 -20.13 15.88
N GLN A 56 -37.82 -20.95 15.49
CA GLN A 56 -37.89 -22.37 15.87
C GLN A 56 -37.37 -23.36 14.82
N VAL A 57 -36.52 -24.28 15.28
CA VAL A 57 -36.64 -25.75 15.16
C VAL A 57 -37.18 -26.35 13.85
N ARG A 58 -36.36 -27.20 13.21
CA ARG A 58 -36.73 -28.58 12.84
C ARG A 58 -35.52 -29.51 12.96
N GLN A 59 -35.75 -30.75 13.41
CA GLN A 59 -34.70 -31.73 13.70
C GLN A 59 -34.55 -32.79 12.58
N THR A 60 -33.29 -33.21 12.39
CA THR A 60 -32.68 -34.49 11.97
C THR A 60 -33.57 -35.72 11.62
N PRO A 61 -33.01 -36.71 10.88
CA PRO A 61 -32.35 -37.83 11.57
C PRO A 61 -30.97 -38.26 11.02
N ARG A 62 -30.23 -39.02 11.85
CA ARG A 62 -28.93 -39.68 11.56
C ARG A 62 -29.12 -41.14 11.08
N LEU A 63 -28.12 -41.70 10.37
CA LEU A 63 -27.66 -43.11 10.47
C LEU A 63 -26.16 -43.14 10.06
N ILE A 64 -25.20 -43.40 10.97
CA ILE A 64 -24.56 -44.68 11.38
C ILE A 64 -23.29 -45.06 10.55
N PRO A 65 -22.17 -45.54 11.16
CA PRO A 65 -20.84 -45.61 10.52
C PRO A 65 -20.37 -47.02 10.12
N VAL A 66 -19.21 -47.13 9.47
CA VAL A 66 -18.48 -48.41 9.23
C VAL A 66 -17.01 -48.29 9.68
N VAL A 67 -16.44 -49.42 10.11
CA VAL A 67 -15.18 -49.56 10.85
C VAL A 67 -14.09 -50.25 10.00
N ALA A 68 -12.84 -49.80 10.21
CA ALA A 68 -11.52 -50.42 10.01
C ALA A 68 -11.29 -51.61 9.04
N MET A 69 -10.16 -51.55 8.32
CA MET A 69 -9.18 -52.65 8.21
C MET A 69 -7.75 -52.11 8.20
N ALA A 70 -6.77 -52.93 8.59
CA ALA A 70 -5.36 -52.56 8.69
C ALA A 70 -4.42 -53.79 8.57
N VAL A 71 -3.11 -53.55 8.34
CA VAL A 71 -1.96 -54.48 8.56
C VAL A 71 -1.78 -55.59 7.47
N PRO A 72 -0.58 -56.16 7.17
CA PRO A 72 0.79 -55.62 6.98
C PRO A 72 1.57 -56.16 5.73
N ALA A 73 2.81 -55.67 5.50
CA ALA A 73 4.06 -56.46 5.28
C ALA A 73 5.25 -55.47 5.33
N GLN A 74 6.36 -55.58 6.08
CA GLN A 74 7.33 -56.63 6.50
C GLN A 74 8.59 -56.80 5.61
N VAL A 75 9.77 -56.49 6.22
CA VAL A 75 11.14 -57.07 6.02
C VAL A 75 11.81 -56.87 4.65
N GLY A 76 13.12 -56.57 4.51
CA GLY A 76 14.19 -56.30 5.47
C GLY A 76 15.61 -56.53 4.88
N PHE A 77 16.63 -56.49 5.75
CA PHE A 77 18.06 -56.81 5.54
C PHE A 77 19.04 -55.74 4.98
N ALA A 78 20.29 -55.90 5.43
CA ALA A 78 21.43 -54.99 5.35
C ALA A 78 22.72 -55.77 5.06
N SER A 79 23.86 -55.06 4.95
CA SER A 79 25.29 -55.49 5.11
C SER A 79 26.19 -55.10 3.91
N VAL A 80 27.50 -54.87 4.01
CA VAL A 80 28.46 -54.55 5.12
C VAL A 80 29.73 -53.95 4.45
N GLU A 81 30.49 -53.15 5.22
CA GLU A 81 31.93 -52.75 5.19
C GLU A 81 32.89 -53.31 4.09
N SER A 82 34.01 -52.66 3.72
CA SER A 82 35.07 -52.16 4.63
C SER A 82 36.23 -51.38 3.95
N GLY A 83 36.91 -50.53 4.74
CA GLY A 83 38.36 -50.25 4.67
C GLY A 83 38.82 -49.05 3.81
N GLY A 84 39.71 -48.15 4.24
CA GLY A 84 40.33 -47.93 5.57
C GLY A 84 41.76 -47.35 5.45
N SER A 85 42.04 -46.16 6.02
CA SER A 85 43.41 -45.65 6.35
C SER A 85 43.37 -44.29 7.09
N ALA A 86 44.15 -44.18 8.16
CA ALA A 86 44.48 -42.96 8.94
C ALA A 86 46.01 -43.02 9.26
N PRO A 87 46.71 -42.04 9.89
CA PRO A 87 46.27 -40.85 10.67
C PRO A 87 46.95 -39.53 10.14
N ASN A 88 47.19 -38.40 10.85
CA ASN A 88 47.15 -38.07 12.28
C ASN A 88 46.97 -36.56 12.63
N THR A 89 46.87 -36.29 13.93
CA THR A 89 46.67 -35.03 14.70
C THR A 89 47.47 -33.76 14.36
N ARG A 90 46.84 -32.58 14.59
CA ARG A 90 47.47 -31.35 15.13
C ARG A 90 46.57 -30.64 16.16
N SER A 91 47.18 -29.78 16.99
CA SER A 91 46.75 -29.41 18.35
C SER A 91 46.03 -28.05 18.50
N PRO A 92 45.11 -27.87 19.48
CA PRO A 92 44.41 -26.61 19.74
C PRO A 92 45.26 -25.61 20.54
N ARG A 93 46.21 -24.92 19.88
CA ARG A 93 46.98 -23.80 20.49
C ARG A 93 47.10 -22.52 19.63
N GLY A 94 46.52 -22.45 18.43
CA GLY A 94 46.56 -21.23 17.60
C GLY A 94 45.64 -20.09 18.08
N ASP A 95 44.46 -20.43 18.61
CA ASP A 95 43.32 -19.51 18.71
C ASP A 95 43.41 -18.45 19.82
N ARG A 96 44.39 -18.57 20.74
CA ARG A 96 44.58 -17.62 21.85
C ARG A 96 45.55 -16.49 21.53
N VAL A 97 46.43 -16.65 20.54
CA VAL A 97 47.42 -15.61 20.18
C VAL A 97 46.77 -14.51 19.33
N GLN A 98 45.92 -14.86 18.35
CA GLN A 98 45.21 -13.86 17.54
C GLN A 98 44.25 -13.00 18.37
N ARG A 99 43.58 -13.57 19.38
CA ARG A 99 42.69 -12.81 20.28
C ARG A 99 43.45 -11.80 21.17
N ALA A 100 44.70 -12.08 21.52
CA ALA A 100 45.54 -11.15 22.28
C ALA A 100 45.98 -9.93 21.46
N VAL A 101 46.27 -10.11 20.17
CA VAL A 101 46.70 -9.00 19.29
C VAL A 101 45.59 -7.96 19.09
N ILE A 102 44.34 -8.40 18.87
CA ILE A 102 43.19 -7.50 18.68
C ILE A 102 42.91 -6.68 19.96
N LEU A 103 43.01 -7.30 21.14
CA LEU A 103 42.79 -6.63 22.43
C LEU A 103 43.88 -5.59 22.77
N ILE A 104 45.13 -5.81 22.37
CA ILE A 104 46.23 -4.85 22.58
C ILE A 104 46.09 -3.66 21.61
N SER A 105 45.64 -3.88 20.36
CA SER A 105 45.43 -2.80 19.39
C SER A 105 44.33 -1.80 19.81
N MET A 106 43.32 -2.23 20.58
CA MET A 106 42.28 -1.34 21.11
C MET A 106 42.76 -0.43 22.26
N LEU A 107 43.87 -0.75 22.92
CA LEU A 107 44.39 -0.01 24.09
C LEU A 107 45.41 1.10 23.75
N LEU A 108 45.83 1.23 22.49
CA LEU A 108 46.85 2.20 22.06
C LEU A 108 46.34 3.31 21.12
N GLY A 109 45.03 3.42 20.89
CA GLY A 109 44.43 4.57 20.20
C GLY A 109 44.83 4.78 18.73
N LEU A 110 45.49 3.80 18.10
CA LEU A 110 45.98 3.87 16.71
C LEU A 110 45.06 3.13 15.72
N PHE A 111 43.75 3.26 15.90
CA PHE A 111 42.77 2.95 14.86
C PHE A 111 42.01 4.23 14.53
N GLN A 112 42.54 5.02 13.58
CA GLN A 112 41.70 6.02 12.93
C GLN A 112 40.72 5.28 12.04
N PRO A 113 39.40 5.38 12.27
CA PRO A 113 38.43 4.76 11.38
C PRO A 113 38.53 5.40 10.00
N LEU A 114 38.61 4.58 8.96
CA LEU A 114 38.44 5.02 7.57
C LEU A 114 37.12 5.77 7.45
N SER A 115 37.22 7.09 7.23
CA SER A 115 36.12 8.05 7.34
C SER A 115 35.19 8.05 6.11
N ALA A 116 34.75 6.87 5.68
CA ALA A 116 33.71 6.71 4.68
C ALA A 116 32.29 6.78 5.30
N GLY A 117 32.05 6.13 6.45
CA GLY A 117 30.71 6.00 7.02
C GLY A 117 30.15 7.24 7.74
N ALA A 118 30.97 8.25 8.04
CA ALA A 118 30.54 9.44 8.78
C ALA A 118 29.81 10.46 7.90
N ALA A 119 30.16 10.57 6.62
CA ALA A 119 29.49 11.47 5.69
C ALA A 119 28.08 10.94 5.32
N ASP A 120 27.99 9.67 4.94
CA ASP A 120 26.73 9.05 4.54
C ASP A 120 25.71 9.02 5.70
N SER A 121 26.14 8.69 6.91
CA SER A 121 25.23 8.68 8.08
C SER A 121 24.67 10.06 8.43
N VAL A 122 25.42 11.15 8.20
CA VAL A 122 24.94 12.53 8.39
C VAL A 122 23.95 12.94 7.30
N VAL A 123 24.16 12.51 6.04
CA VAL A 123 23.21 12.74 4.94
C VAL A 123 21.85 12.11 5.27
N TRP A 124 21.82 10.84 5.67
CA TRP A 124 20.59 10.15 6.04
C TRP A 124 19.92 10.74 7.30
N GLN A 125 20.68 11.26 8.28
CA GLN A 125 20.12 11.90 9.47
C GLN A 125 19.47 13.26 9.18
N GLN A 126 20.08 14.10 8.32
CA GLN A 126 19.47 15.35 7.89
C GLN A 126 18.22 15.10 7.02
N GLU A 127 18.28 14.07 6.16
CA GLU A 127 17.14 13.67 5.33
C GLU A 127 16.00 13.06 6.16
N ALA A 128 16.30 12.35 7.26
CA ALA A 128 15.28 11.92 8.23
C ALA A 128 14.55 13.10 8.90
N GLY A 129 15.23 14.23 9.17
CA GLY A 129 14.60 15.43 9.70
C GLY A 129 13.60 16.06 8.73
N VAL A 130 14.00 16.24 7.46
CA VAL A 130 13.13 16.73 6.38
C VAL A 130 11.94 15.77 6.16
N TYR A 131 12.19 14.46 6.18
CA TYR A 131 11.17 13.42 6.07
C TYR A 131 10.10 13.49 7.16
N GLN A 132 10.49 13.70 8.42
CA GLN A 132 9.53 13.81 9.53
C GLN A 132 8.69 15.09 9.42
N GLN A 133 9.30 16.21 9.00
CA GLN A 133 8.56 17.44 8.72
C GLN A 133 7.56 17.25 7.57
N GLU A 134 7.95 16.56 6.50
CA GLU A 134 7.08 16.25 5.38
C GLU A 134 5.91 15.32 5.75
N LEU A 135 6.17 14.29 6.55
CA LEU A 135 5.13 13.40 7.09
C LEU A 135 4.12 14.18 7.96
N ALA A 136 4.61 15.09 8.82
CA ALA A 136 3.76 15.97 9.62
C ALA A 136 2.94 16.94 8.75
N MET A 137 3.49 17.46 7.64
CA MET A 137 2.74 18.30 6.70
C MET A 137 1.64 17.51 5.97
N LYS A 138 1.88 16.25 5.60
CA LYS A 138 0.87 15.36 5.01
C LYS A 138 -0.26 15.07 6.00
N GLN A 139 0.09 14.63 7.22
CA GLN A 139 -0.85 14.41 8.31
C GLN A 139 -1.67 15.66 8.64
N GLY A 140 -1.03 16.84 8.70
CA GLY A 140 -1.70 18.11 8.95
C GLY A 140 -2.72 18.48 7.88
N LEU A 141 -2.40 18.24 6.60
CA LEU A 141 -3.33 18.43 5.49
C LEU A 141 -4.52 17.47 5.58
N GLN A 142 -4.28 16.20 5.90
CA GLN A 142 -5.32 15.18 5.98
C GLN A 142 -6.27 15.45 7.16
N GLN A 143 -5.74 15.83 8.32
CA GLN A 143 -6.52 16.31 9.46
C GLN A 143 -7.28 17.61 9.16
N GLN A 144 -6.74 18.50 8.32
CA GLN A 144 -7.47 19.69 7.86
C GLN A 144 -8.70 19.28 7.04
N ALA A 145 -8.52 18.41 6.03
CA ALA A 145 -9.63 17.93 5.20
C ALA A 145 -10.70 17.21 6.05
N GLU A 146 -10.29 16.35 6.98
CA GLU A 146 -11.17 15.71 7.96
C GLU A 146 -11.97 16.71 8.80
N ARG A 147 -11.31 17.70 9.42
CA ARG A 147 -12.01 18.70 10.25
C ARG A 147 -13.04 19.48 9.45
N LEU A 148 -12.73 19.84 8.20
CA LEU A 148 -13.66 20.52 7.30
C LEU A 148 -14.87 19.64 6.98
N LEU A 149 -14.63 18.36 6.63
CA LEU A 149 -15.67 17.38 6.30
C LEU A 149 -16.63 17.12 7.46
N LEU A 150 -16.10 16.84 8.67
CA LEU A 150 -16.92 16.55 9.85
C LEU A 150 -17.75 17.78 10.29
N SER A 151 -17.22 18.98 10.04
CA SER A 151 -17.89 20.27 10.30
C SER A 151 -18.89 20.69 9.20
N GLY A 152 -19.03 19.93 8.10
CA GLY A 152 -19.90 20.31 6.97
C GLY A 152 -19.40 21.50 6.15
N LYS A 153 -18.11 21.84 6.24
CA LYS A 153 -17.50 23.00 5.54
C LYS A 153 -17.14 22.64 4.09
N PHE A 154 -18.13 22.20 3.31
CA PHE A 154 -17.95 21.66 1.96
C PHE A 154 -17.35 22.68 0.97
N ALA A 155 -17.75 23.95 1.03
CA ALA A 155 -17.17 25.00 0.21
C ALA A 155 -15.66 25.21 0.46
N GLU A 156 -15.18 25.00 1.69
CA GLU A 156 -13.74 25.06 2.03
C GLU A 156 -12.97 23.85 1.47
N LEU A 157 -13.61 22.67 1.41
CA LEU A 157 -13.05 21.48 0.74
C LEU A 157 -12.96 21.67 -0.78
N GLU A 158 -13.98 22.23 -1.41
CA GLU A 158 -13.96 22.56 -2.85
C GLU A 158 -12.84 23.54 -3.19
N ALA A 159 -12.73 24.63 -2.42
CA ALA A 159 -11.67 25.62 -2.61
C ALA A 159 -10.27 25.01 -2.46
N LEU A 160 -10.08 24.12 -1.48
CA LEU A 160 -8.81 23.45 -1.22
C LEU A 160 -8.43 22.47 -2.35
N ALA A 161 -9.37 21.63 -2.79
CA ALA A 161 -9.14 20.71 -3.90
C ALA A 161 -8.94 21.43 -5.24
N SER A 162 -9.72 22.49 -5.50
CA SER A 162 -9.58 23.35 -6.68
C SER A 162 -8.20 24.02 -6.72
N LYS A 163 -7.73 24.57 -5.59
CA LYS A 163 -6.38 25.11 -5.45
C LYS A 163 -5.32 24.08 -5.83
N PHE A 164 -5.32 22.89 -5.21
CA PHE A 164 -4.28 21.89 -5.46
C PHE A 164 -4.31 21.32 -6.89
N ARG A 165 -5.50 21.23 -7.48
CA ARG A 165 -5.69 20.83 -8.88
C ARG A 165 -5.10 21.86 -9.85
N ALA A 166 -5.28 23.16 -9.57
CA ALA A 166 -4.75 24.25 -10.38
C ALA A 166 -3.24 24.49 -10.16
N SER A 167 -2.77 24.47 -8.91
CA SER A 167 -1.36 24.72 -8.57
C SER A 167 -0.44 23.53 -8.85
N LYS A 168 -1.00 22.32 -8.97
CA LYS A 168 -0.26 21.05 -9.10
C LYS A 168 0.77 20.85 -7.98
N GLU A 169 0.53 21.44 -6.80
CA GLU A 169 1.52 21.48 -5.74
C GLU A 169 1.78 20.09 -5.15
N MET A 170 3.06 19.77 -4.99
CA MET A 170 3.58 18.50 -4.48
C MET A 170 4.26 18.70 -3.12
N PHE A 171 4.39 17.62 -2.36
CA PHE A 171 5.40 17.52 -1.31
C PHE A 171 6.78 17.18 -1.91
N SER A 172 7.84 17.18 -1.11
CA SER A 172 9.21 16.92 -1.59
C SER A 172 9.35 15.54 -2.22
N ASP A 173 8.74 14.50 -1.66
CA ASP A 173 8.68 13.15 -2.24
C ASP A 173 7.83 13.05 -3.53
N GLY A 174 7.28 14.16 -4.01
CA GLY A 174 6.55 14.25 -5.26
C GLY A 174 5.10 13.79 -5.18
N GLU A 175 4.59 13.38 -4.03
CA GLU A 175 3.16 13.15 -3.87
C GLU A 175 2.40 14.48 -4.00
N TRP A 176 1.37 14.52 -4.85
CA TRP A 176 0.55 15.72 -5.00
C TRP A 176 -0.31 15.96 -3.76
N LYS A 177 -0.43 17.23 -3.33
CA LYS A 177 -1.32 17.59 -2.22
C LYS A 177 -2.78 17.25 -2.49
N LEU A 178 -3.19 17.24 -3.76
CA LEU A 178 -4.51 16.76 -4.18
C LEU A 178 -4.71 15.26 -3.86
N SER A 179 -3.70 14.42 -4.07
CA SER A 179 -3.77 12.99 -3.73
C SER A 179 -3.83 12.80 -2.21
N VAL A 180 -2.99 13.52 -1.47
CA VAL A 180 -2.96 13.45 0.00
C VAL A 180 -4.26 13.99 0.61
N PHE A 181 -4.86 15.04 0.03
CA PHE A 181 -6.19 15.52 0.39
C PHE A 181 -7.26 14.43 0.27
N TYR A 182 -7.29 13.68 -0.83
CA TYR A 182 -8.22 12.57 -1.02
C TYR A 182 -7.90 11.36 -0.12
N ASP A 183 -6.63 11.03 0.10
CA ASP A 183 -6.23 10.00 1.09
C ASP A 183 -6.72 10.39 2.51
N GLY A 184 -6.83 11.69 2.83
CA GLY A 184 -7.43 12.18 4.09
C GLY A 184 -8.90 11.81 4.31
N MET A 185 -9.60 11.34 3.26
CA MET A 185 -10.98 10.85 3.37
C MET A 185 -11.06 9.42 3.92
N SER A 186 -10.00 8.61 3.80
CA SER A 186 -10.06 7.17 4.14
C SER A 186 -8.86 6.63 4.95
N TYR A 187 -7.67 7.21 4.81
CA TYR A 187 -6.42 6.53 5.12
C TYR A 187 -6.21 6.21 6.61
N TYR A 188 -6.66 7.10 7.50
CA TYR A 188 -6.50 6.94 8.96
C TYR A 188 -7.55 6.04 9.61
N LEU A 189 -8.63 5.71 8.89
CA LEU A 189 -9.74 4.95 9.47
C LEU A 189 -9.49 3.43 9.52
N ARG A 190 -8.31 2.95 9.11
CA ARG A 190 -7.93 1.53 9.17
C ARG A 190 -8.04 0.90 10.57
N THR A 191 -7.84 1.71 11.61
CA THR A 191 -7.94 1.31 13.03
C THR A 191 -9.07 2.02 13.76
N ALA A 192 -10.01 2.61 13.02
CA ALA A 192 -11.16 3.30 13.58
C ALA A 192 -12.35 2.35 13.83
N SER A 193 -13.35 2.81 14.58
CA SER A 193 -14.63 2.12 14.75
C SER A 193 -15.49 2.19 13.48
N GLU A 194 -16.45 1.28 13.35
CA GLU A 194 -17.50 1.34 12.30
C GLU A 194 -18.21 2.71 12.34
N GLU A 195 -18.53 3.22 13.54
CA GLU A 195 -19.14 4.55 13.76
C GLU A 195 -18.36 5.70 13.11
N ASN A 196 -17.02 5.67 13.13
CA ASN A 196 -16.19 6.70 12.50
C ASN A 196 -16.26 6.65 10.97
N TRP A 197 -16.46 5.47 10.37
CA TRP A 197 -16.72 5.32 8.94
C TRP A 197 -18.13 5.79 8.59
N GLU A 198 -19.15 5.35 9.34
CA GLU A 198 -20.55 5.73 9.12
C GLU A 198 -20.76 7.25 9.24
N GLN A 199 -20.18 7.89 10.27
CA GLN A 199 -20.24 9.33 10.45
C GLN A 199 -19.61 10.08 9.26
N ARG A 200 -18.50 9.56 8.71
CA ARG A 200 -17.82 10.16 7.57
C ARG A 200 -18.60 9.99 6.27
N LEU A 201 -19.09 8.78 6.00
CA LEU A 201 -19.93 8.51 4.83
C LEU A 201 -21.21 9.34 4.85
N LYS A 202 -21.83 9.52 6.03
CA LYS A 202 -22.96 10.44 6.19
C LYS A 202 -22.62 11.88 5.75
N ARG A 203 -21.44 12.39 6.10
CA ARG A 203 -20.95 13.72 5.67
C ARG A 203 -20.60 13.79 4.19
N LEU A 204 -20.00 12.74 3.63
CA LEU A 204 -19.66 12.68 2.19
C LEU A 204 -20.91 12.57 1.31
N LYS A 205 -21.89 11.74 1.71
CA LYS A 205 -23.20 11.65 1.03
C LYS A 205 -24.00 12.95 1.18
N GLN A 206 -23.88 13.67 2.31
CA GLN A 206 -24.41 15.03 2.46
C GLN A 206 -23.74 16.02 1.47
N TRP A 207 -22.40 16.02 1.37
CA TRP A 207 -21.67 16.89 0.44
C TRP A 207 -22.08 16.66 -1.03
N VAL A 208 -22.19 15.40 -1.44
CA VAL A 208 -22.67 15.02 -2.77
C VAL A 208 -24.12 15.46 -3.00
N ALA A 209 -25.01 15.32 -2.01
CA ALA A 209 -26.40 15.77 -2.14
C ALA A 209 -26.53 17.30 -2.24
N GLU A 210 -25.67 18.06 -1.57
CA GLU A 210 -25.63 19.53 -1.64
C GLU A 210 -24.92 20.05 -2.91
N ASN A 211 -23.99 19.27 -3.48
CA ASN A 211 -23.20 19.65 -4.67
C ASN A 211 -23.13 18.48 -5.68
N PRO A 212 -24.25 18.11 -6.35
CA PRO A 212 -24.32 16.89 -7.16
C PRO A 212 -23.36 16.85 -8.35
N ASP A 213 -23.01 18.01 -8.92
CA ASP A 213 -22.07 18.11 -10.05
C ASP A 213 -20.59 18.16 -9.61
N SER A 214 -20.31 18.10 -8.30
CA SER A 214 -18.93 18.20 -7.80
C SER A 214 -18.15 16.90 -7.99
N VAL A 215 -17.26 16.92 -8.98
CA VAL A 215 -16.21 15.91 -9.12
C VAL A 215 -15.38 15.76 -7.84
N THR A 216 -15.21 16.83 -7.04
CA THR A 216 -14.48 16.73 -5.78
C THR A 216 -15.22 15.87 -4.75
N ALA A 217 -16.52 16.13 -4.56
CA ALA A 217 -17.36 15.43 -3.58
C ALA A 217 -17.47 13.94 -3.92
N HIS A 218 -17.73 13.62 -5.19
CA HIS A 218 -17.88 12.24 -5.66
C HIS A 218 -16.57 11.43 -5.58
N VAL A 219 -15.42 12.04 -5.90
CA VAL A 219 -14.11 11.38 -5.71
C VAL A 219 -13.81 11.17 -4.22
N ALA A 220 -14.14 12.13 -3.36
CA ALA A 220 -13.97 11.99 -1.92
C ALA A 220 -14.86 10.89 -1.31
N LEU A 221 -16.11 10.77 -1.79
CA LEU A 221 -17.01 9.67 -1.44
C LEU A 221 -16.45 8.32 -1.88
N ALA A 222 -16.04 8.18 -3.14
CA ALA A 222 -15.48 6.94 -3.69
C ALA A 222 -14.19 6.49 -2.96
N GLU A 223 -13.28 7.41 -2.66
CA GLU A 223 -12.05 7.12 -1.92
C GLU A 223 -12.34 6.62 -0.49
N CYS A 224 -13.38 7.16 0.16
CA CYS A 224 -13.85 6.69 1.47
C CYS A 224 -14.53 5.31 1.40
N GLU A 225 -15.44 5.09 0.45
CA GLU A 225 -16.12 3.80 0.27
C GLU A 225 -15.12 2.68 -0.09
N VAL A 226 -14.11 2.95 -0.93
CA VAL A 226 -13.00 2.01 -1.17
C VAL A 226 -12.24 1.69 0.11
N GLY A 227 -11.90 2.71 0.92
CA GLY A 227 -11.25 2.49 2.21
C GLY A 227 -12.10 1.62 3.14
N TYR A 228 -13.41 1.85 3.16
CA TYR A 228 -14.37 1.13 3.99
C TYR A 228 -14.60 -0.31 3.49
N ALA A 229 -14.53 -0.54 2.19
CA ALA A 229 -14.51 -1.88 1.60
C ALA A 229 -13.34 -2.68 2.18
N PHE A 230 -12.10 -2.17 2.08
CA PHE A 230 -10.91 -2.85 2.63
C PHE A 230 -10.95 -3.02 4.16
N PHE A 231 -11.62 -2.12 4.90
CA PHE A 231 -11.88 -2.30 6.32
C PHE A 231 -12.82 -3.50 6.59
N GLY A 232 -13.99 -3.53 5.93
CA GLY A 232 -15.00 -4.60 6.11
C GLY A 232 -14.50 -5.98 5.64
N ARG A 233 -13.71 -6.03 4.56
CA ARG A 233 -13.03 -7.23 4.08
C ARG A 233 -12.01 -7.79 5.09
N SER A 234 -11.55 -6.94 6.02
CA SER A 234 -10.31 -7.07 6.77
C SER A 234 -9.03 -7.01 5.91
N TYR A 235 -7.91 -6.74 6.60
CA TYR A 235 -6.55 -6.77 6.05
C TYR A 235 -5.93 -8.17 6.07
N GLY A 236 -6.72 -9.21 6.35
CA GLY A 236 -6.30 -10.61 6.29
C GLY A 236 -6.13 -11.16 4.87
N TRP A 237 -5.67 -12.40 4.78
CA TRP A 237 -5.47 -13.12 3.52
C TRP A 237 -6.79 -13.41 2.82
N SER A 238 -6.82 -13.42 1.48
CA SER A 238 -8.02 -13.71 0.67
C SER A 238 -8.78 -14.96 1.10
N LYS A 239 -8.04 -16.02 1.47
CA LYS A 239 -8.54 -17.33 1.95
C LYS A 239 -9.15 -17.32 3.36
N ASP A 240 -8.86 -16.28 4.16
CA ASP A 240 -9.34 -16.13 5.53
C ASP A 240 -10.51 -15.11 5.62
N VAL A 241 -10.90 -14.49 4.49
CA VAL A 241 -12.04 -13.58 4.37
C VAL A 241 -13.32 -14.36 4.12
N SER A 242 -14.34 -14.15 4.95
CA SER A 242 -15.64 -14.81 4.81
C SER A 242 -16.47 -14.28 3.64
N GLN A 243 -17.46 -15.07 3.19
CA GLN A 243 -18.35 -14.67 2.09
C GLN A 243 -19.13 -13.36 2.37
N SER A 244 -19.57 -13.12 3.62
CA SER A 244 -20.25 -11.88 3.99
C SER A 244 -19.33 -10.66 3.98
N GLN A 245 -18.05 -10.84 4.32
CA GLN A 245 -17.04 -9.79 4.18
C GLN A 245 -16.69 -9.50 2.71
N TRP A 246 -16.73 -10.51 1.84
CA TRP A 246 -16.62 -10.33 0.39
C TRP A 246 -17.81 -9.56 -0.18
N GLN A 247 -19.04 -9.94 0.19
CA GLN A 247 -20.23 -9.20 -0.25
C GLN A 247 -20.15 -7.72 0.15
N LEU A 248 -19.82 -7.45 1.42
CA LEU A 248 -19.68 -6.09 1.94
C LEU A 248 -18.54 -5.29 1.26
N PHE A 249 -17.47 -5.97 0.84
CA PHE A 249 -16.40 -5.37 0.05
C PHE A 249 -16.89 -5.00 -1.35
N ASP A 250 -17.56 -5.92 -2.04
CA ASP A 250 -18.06 -5.71 -3.40
C ASP A 250 -19.18 -4.64 -3.44
N ASP A 251 -20.11 -4.64 -2.47
CA ASP A 251 -21.17 -3.62 -2.32
C ASP A 251 -20.60 -2.20 -2.17
N ARG A 252 -19.60 -2.04 -1.28
CA ARG A 252 -18.93 -0.74 -1.03
C ARG A 252 -18.12 -0.28 -2.26
N LEU A 253 -17.60 -1.19 -3.07
CA LEU A 253 -16.94 -0.85 -4.33
C LEU A 253 -17.91 -0.48 -5.45
N GLU A 254 -19.12 -1.05 -5.47
CA GLU A 254 -20.18 -0.61 -6.40
C GLU A 254 -20.63 0.82 -6.05
N GLU A 255 -20.87 1.13 -4.77
CA GLU A 255 -21.16 2.50 -4.30
C GLU A 255 -20.05 3.49 -4.71
N ALA A 256 -18.78 3.12 -4.53
CA ALA A 256 -17.63 3.92 -4.97
C ALA A 256 -17.62 4.13 -6.50
N THR A 257 -17.97 3.09 -7.26
CA THR A 257 -18.04 3.13 -8.73
C THR A 257 -19.16 4.06 -9.18
N GLN A 258 -20.35 3.93 -8.62
CA GLN A 258 -21.52 4.75 -8.97
C GLN A 258 -21.29 6.23 -8.64
N ALA A 259 -20.63 6.57 -7.53
CA ALA A 259 -20.22 7.94 -7.25
C ALA A 259 -19.31 8.52 -8.35
N LEU A 260 -18.31 7.77 -8.81
CA LEU A 260 -17.45 8.24 -9.90
C LEU A 260 -18.21 8.35 -11.25
N LEU A 261 -19.13 7.42 -11.54
CA LEU A 261 -19.93 7.44 -12.77
C LEU A 261 -20.92 8.62 -12.81
N ALA A 262 -21.48 9.02 -11.67
CA ALA A 262 -22.42 10.15 -11.58
C ALA A 262 -21.85 11.47 -12.12
N VAL A 263 -20.52 11.64 -12.11
CA VAL A 263 -19.81 12.82 -12.66
C VAL A 263 -19.01 12.52 -13.93
N GLN A 264 -19.25 11.39 -14.62
CA GLN A 264 -18.41 10.90 -15.72
C GLN A 264 -18.16 11.94 -16.83
N GLU A 265 -19.16 12.75 -17.20
CA GLU A 265 -19.02 13.76 -18.26
C GLU A 265 -17.95 14.82 -17.95
N HIS A 266 -17.62 15.02 -16.67
CA HIS A 266 -16.74 16.07 -16.18
C HIS A 266 -15.61 15.53 -15.28
N GLY A 267 -15.61 14.24 -14.94
CA GLY A 267 -14.68 13.61 -13.99
C GLY A 267 -13.22 13.80 -14.36
N THR A 268 -12.89 13.73 -15.65
CA THR A 268 -11.54 13.97 -16.19
C THR A 268 -11.02 15.41 -16.03
N ARG A 269 -11.83 16.35 -15.52
CA ARG A 269 -11.35 17.66 -15.04
C ARG A 269 -10.54 17.54 -13.74
N CYS A 270 -10.70 16.45 -12.97
CA CYS A 270 -9.91 16.16 -11.78
C CYS A 270 -9.06 14.90 -11.98
N PRO A 271 -7.73 14.95 -11.84
CA PRO A 271 -6.90 13.75 -11.99
C PRO A 271 -7.15 12.73 -10.85
N GLY A 272 -7.68 13.16 -9.71
CA GLY A 272 -8.15 12.27 -8.64
C GLY A 272 -9.24 11.28 -9.10
N TRP A 273 -10.02 11.59 -10.13
CA TRP A 273 -11.11 10.75 -10.61
C TRP A 273 -10.62 9.45 -11.28
N LEU A 274 -9.67 9.56 -12.21
CA LEU A 274 -9.02 8.38 -12.83
C LEU A 274 -8.18 7.60 -11.79
N ALA A 275 -7.60 8.32 -10.82
CA ALA A 275 -6.84 7.67 -9.74
C ALA A 275 -7.77 6.84 -8.83
N ALA A 276 -8.96 7.34 -8.49
CA ALA A 276 -9.93 6.61 -7.67
C ALA A 276 -10.37 5.30 -8.35
N PHE A 277 -10.58 5.30 -9.67
CA PHE A 277 -10.77 4.07 -10.43
C PHE A 277 -9.59 3.10 -10.32
N GLN A 278 -8.32 3.56 -10.32
CA GLN A 278 -7.18 2.65 -10.10
C GLN A 278 -7.19 2.02 -8.70
N ARG A 279 -7.78 2.69 -7.69
CA ARG A 279 -7.95 2.14 -6.34
C ARG A 279 -9.08 1.14 -6.25
N ILE A 280 -10.20 1.38 -6.94
CA ILE A 280 -11.26 0.38 -7.14
C ILE A 280 -10.66 -0.85 -7.85
N ALA A 281 -9.84 -0.64 -8.89
CA ALA A 281 -9.28 -1.71 -9.70
C ALA A 281 -8.31 -2.66 -8.95
N LEU A 282 -7.78 -2.24 -7.80
CA LEU A 282 -7.00 -3.09 -6.90
C LEU A 282 -7.84 -4.24 -6.29
N SER A 283 -9.17 -4.22 -6.44
CA SER A 283 -10.08 -5.28 -5.98
C SER A 283 -9.98 -6.59 -6.76
N GLY A 284 -9.60 -6.54 -8.05
CA GLY A 284 -9.67 -7.71 -8.93
C GLY A 284 -9.95 -7.43 -10.40
N TRP A 285 -9.69 -6.22 -10.92
CA TRP A 285 -9.89 -5.94 -12.33
C TRP A 285 -8.94 -6.76 -13.21
N GLU A 286 -9.41 -7.14 -14.40
CA GLU A 286 -8.53 -7.66 -15.43
C GLU A 286 -7.47 -6.63 -15.85
N ARG A 287 -6.31 -7.17 -16.24
CA ARG A 287 -5.10 -6.42 -16.60
C ARG A 287 -5.31 -5.46 -17.77
N GLU A 288 -6.05 -5.85 -18.80
CA GLU A 288 -6.23 -5.03 -20.00
C GLU A 288 -7.14 -3.80 -19.75
N PRO A 289 -8.30 -3.91 -19.05
CA PRO A 289 -9.02 -2.75 -18.54
C PRO A 289 -8.18 -1.83 -17.65
N TYR A 290 -7.34 -2.38 -16.76
CA TYR A 290 -6.43 -1.59 -15.93
C TYR A 290 -5.41 -0.81 -16.75
N GLU A 291 -4.79 -1.44 -17.75
CA GLU A 291 -3.82 -0.79 -18.63
C GLU A 291 -4.45 0.36 -19.44
N ARG A 292 -5.65 0.17 -19.98
CA ARG A 292 -6.37 1.26 -20.68
C ARG A 292 -6.68 2.43 -19.75
N LEU A 293 -7.13 2.16 -18.53
CA LEU A 293 -7.35 3.19 -17.50
C LEU A 293 -6.04 3.96 -17.22
N PHE A 294 -4.92 3.26 -17.06
CA PHE A 294 -3.62 3.90 -16.83
C PHE A 294 -3.15 4.74 -18.03
N GLN A 295 -3.28 4.25 -19.26
CA GLN A 295 -2.94 5.05 -20.46
C GLN A 295 -3.82 6.29 -20.58
N GLN A 296 -5.12 6.19 -20.28
CA GLN A 296 -6.02 7.35 -20.23
C GLN A 296 -5.60 8.35 -19.14
N ALA A 297 -5.19 7.87 -17.97
CA ALA A 297 -4.73 8.68 -16.84
C ALA A 297 -3.50 9.51 -17.21
N ILE A 298 -2.44 8.89 -17.73
CA ILE A 298 -1.22 9.61 -18.11
C ILE A 298 -1.38 10.45 -19.40
N ALA A 299 -2.38 10.16 -20.24
CA ALA A 299 -2.74 11.04 -21.35
C ALA A 299 -3.53 12.28 -20.89
N ASN A 300 -4.28 12.19 -19.79
CA ASN A 300 -5.02 13.31 -19.20
C ASN A 300 -4.11 14.23 -18.36
N GLU A 301 -3.31 13.66 -17.46
CA GLU A 301 -2.38 14.42 -16.61
C GLU A 301 -1.08 13.61 -16.36
N PRO A 302 -0.09 13.70 -17.28
CA PRO A 302 1.15 12.91 -17.18
C PRO A 302 2.02 13.25 -15.97
N THR A 303 1.77 14.38 -15.30
CA THR A 303 2.54 14.79 -14.13
C THR A 303 1.92 14.37 -12.79
N TYR A 304 0.74 13.74 -12.79
CA TYR A 304 0.06 13.27 -11.58
C TYR A 304 0.68 11.97 -11.06
N THR A 305 1.63 12.10 -10.13
CA THR A 305 2.48 11.01 -9.61
C THR A 305 1.68 9.84 -9.02
N ALA A 306 0.49 10.11 -8.45
CA ALA A 306 -0.37 9.08 -7.90
C ALA A 306 -0.78 8.01 -8.92
N TYR A 307 -0.85 8.32 -10.22
CA TYR A 307 -1.13 7.32 -11.26
C TYR A 307 -0.05 6.25 -11.34
N TYR A 308 1.21 6.70 -11.29
CA TYR A 308 2.40 5.84 -11.33
C TYR A 308 2.56 5.07 -10.02
N PHE A 309 2.33 5.71 -8.88
CA PHE A 309 2.38 5.06 -7.56
C PHE A 309 1.32 3.96 -7.44
N ARG A 310 0.07 4.23 -7.85
CA ARG A 310 -1.03 3.26 -7.83
C ARG A 310 -0.78 2.09 -8.81
N LYS A 311 -0.11 2.33 -9.95
CA LYS A 311 0.30 1.26 -10.87
C LYS A 311 1.48 0.44 -10.37
N ALA A 312 2.53 1.05 -9.86
CA ALA A 312 3.65 0.33 -9.25
C ALA A 312 3.18 -0.54 -8.08
N TRP A 313 2.19 -0.08 -7.30
CA TRP A 313 1.52 -0.87 -6.27
C TRP A 313 0.73 -2.06 -6.83
N HIS A 314 -0.08 -1.84 -7.88
CA HIS A 314 -0.86 -2.89 -8.54
C HIS A 314 0.03 -4.01 -9.13
N LEU A 315 1.21 -3.65 -9.62
CA LEU A 315 2.21 -4.55 -10.21
C LEU A 315 3.14 -5.23 -9.19
N MET A 316 2.88 -5.14 -7.89
CA MET A 316 3.64 -5.96 -6.92
C MET A 316 3.18 -7.43 -6.97
N PRO A 317 4.06 -8.41 -6.72
CA PRO A 317 3.73 -9.85 -6.67
C PRO A 317 2.60 -10.26 -5.72
N ARG A 318 2.29 -9.43 -4.73
CA ARG A 318 1.19 -9.64 -3.77
C ARG A 318 -0.19 -9.14 -4.27
N TRP A 319 -0.24 -8.60 -5.49
CA TRP A 319 -1.43 -8.05 -6.13
C TRP A 319 -1.65 -8.69 -7.50
N PHE A 320 -1.20 -8.08 -8.60
CA PHE A 320 -1.48 -8.55 -9.97
C PHE A 320 -0.25 -8.61 -10.90
N GLY A 321 0.93 -8.26 -10.39
CA GLY A 321 2.18 -8.29 -11.14
C GLY A 321 3.02 -9.52 -10.88
N GLU A 322 3.98 -9.77 -11.76
CA GLU A 322 5.02 -10.78 -11.59
C GLU A 322 6.28 -10.21 -10.87
N PRO A 323 7.18 -11.03 -10.31
CA PRO A 323 8.45 -10.56 -9.78
C PRO A 323 9.26 -9.78 -10.83
N GLY A 324 9.70 -8.57 -10.50
CA GLY A 324 10.42 -7.67 -11.42
C GLY A 324 9.51 -6.72 -12.24
N GLU A 325 8.18 -6.89 -12.20
CA GLU A 325 7.30 -6.15 -13.10
C GLU A 325 7.10 -4.69 -12.70
N TRP A 326 7.04 -4.37 -11.41
CA TRP A 326 6.93 -2.97 -10.97
C TRP A 326 8.24 -2.21 -11.22
N GLU A 327 9.39 -2.89 -11.12
CA GLU A 327 10.72 -2.35 -11.42
C GLU A 327 10.82 -1.99 -12.91
N ALA A 328 10.48 -2.92 -13.80
CA ALA A 328 10.43 -2.68 -15.25
C ALA A 328 9.43 -1.57 -15.62
N PHE A 329 8.28 -1.51 -14.95
CA PHE A 329 7.33 -0.41 -15.14
C PHE A 329 7.90 0.95 -14.71
N ALA A 330 8.68 1.01 -13.62
CA ALA A 330 9.32 2.23 -13.16
C ALA A 330 10.36 2.72 -14.18
N GLU A 331 11.17 1.82 -14.73
CA GLU A 331 12.16 2.10 -15.78
C GLU A 331 11.49 2.61 -17.07
N ILE A 332 10.55 1.85 -17.63
CA ILE A 332 9.81 2.23 -18.86
C ILE A 332 9.10 3.59 -18.70
N SER A 333 8.52 3.85 -17.54
CA SER A 333 7.86 5.14 -17.26
C SER A 333 8.84 6.29 -17.17
N ALA A 334 10.00 6.07 -16.53
CA ALA A 334 11.05 7.06 -16.41
C ALA A 334 11.70 7.37 -17.77
N ASP A 335 11.93 6.35 -18.61
CA ASP A 335 12.53 6.50 -19.93
C ASP A 335 11.61 7.24 -20.91
N ARG A 336 10.29 7.00 -20.83
CA ARG A 336 9.28 7.74 -21.59
C ARG A 336 9.26 9.24 -21.27
N LEU A 337 9.60 9.63 -20.05
CA LEU A 337 9.75 11.03 -19.63
C LEU A 337 11.13 11.60 -19.97
N GLY A 338 12.18 10.80 -19.82
CA GLY A 338 13.55 11.13 -20.15
C GLY A 338 14.21 12.16 -19.21
N GLY A 339 15.54 12.22 -19.28
CA GLY A 339 16.36 13.19 -18.56
C GLY A 339 16.07 13.27 -17.05
N VAL A 340 16.16 14.49 -16.50
CA VAL A 340 15.97 14.75 -15.07
C VAL A 340 14.54 14.39 -14.62
N ALA A 341 13.52 14.64 -15.45
CA ALA A 341 12.13 14.33 -15.11
C ALA A 341 11.90 12.81 -14.97
N GLY A 342 12.50 12.01 -15.86
CA GLY A 342 12.51 10.56 -15.78
C GLY A 342 13.20 10.05 -14.51
N ASP A 343 14.43 10.52 -14.24
CA ASP A 343 15.18 10.13 -13.04
C ASP A 343 14.42 10.50 -11.75
N MET A 344 13.76 11.66 -11.70
CA MET A 344 12.89 12.05 -10.59
C MET A 344 11.69 11.11 -10.44
N LEU A 345 11.03 10.69 -11.53
CA LEU A 345 9.93 9.73 -11.44
C LEU A 345 10.41 8.35 -10.93
N TYR A 346 11.52 7.84 -11.47
CA TYR A 346 12.10 6.56 -11.06
C TYR A 346 12.36 6.52 -9.54
N ALA A 347 13.08 7.53 -9.04
CA ALA A 347 13.37 7.68 -7.61
C ALA A 347 12.10 7.75 -6.76
N ARG A 348 11.05 8.46 -7.23
CA ARG A 348 9.77 8.59 -6.52
C ARG A 348 8.98 7.28 -6.45
N ILE A 349 8.99 6.47 -7.51
CA ILE A 349 8.33 5.15 -7.48
C ILE A 349 9.04 4.22 -6.49
N VAL A 350 10.38 4.16 -6.53
CA VAL A 350 11.18 3.37 -5.58
C VAL A 350 10.95 3.83 -4.14
N TRP A 351 10.96 5.14 -3.89
CA TRP A 351 10.74 5.73 -2.56
C TRP A 351 9.30 5.50 -2.05
N PHE A 352 8.29 5.59 -2.92
CA PHE A 352 6.91 5.28 -2.56
C PHE A 352 6.75 3.82 -2.09
N LEU A 353 7.35 2.87 -2.82
CA LEU A 353 7.28 1.44 -2.46
C LEU A 353 8.19 1.05 -1.29
N ASP A 354 9.28 1.79 -1.04
CA ASP A 354 10.06 1.68 0.19
C ASP A 354 9.26 2.11 1.43
N ARG A 355 8.55 3.24 1.35
CA ARG A 355 7.76 3.80 2.46
C ARG A 355 6.46 3.06 2.75
N ARG A 356 5.69 2.71 1.71
CA ARG A 356 4.34 2.12 1.85
C ARG A 356 4.31 0.61 1.63
N GLY A 357 5.33 0.02 1.02
CA GLY A 357 5.41 -1.42 0.72
C GLY A 357 6.28 -2.21 1.71
N PRO A 358 6.23 -3.56 1.66
CA PRO A 358 6.96 -4.44 2.57
C PRO A 358 8.46 -4.60 2.18
N TYR A 359 8.93 -3.87 1.17
CA TYR A 359 10.16 -4.22 0.48
C TYR A 359 11.43 -3.61 1.09
N HIS A 360 11.35 -2.51 1.86
CA HIS A 360 12.50 -1.82 2.46
C HIS A 360 13.66 -1.62 1.46
N ASN A 361 13.32 -1.25 0.22
CA ASN A 361 14.23 -1.15 -0.91
C ASN A 361 15.50 -0.35 -0.60
N MET A 362 15.37 0.80 0.08
CA MET A 362 16.50 1.69 0.38
C MET A 362 17.49 1.09 1.39
N ALA A 363 17.01 0.23 2.29
CA ALA A 363 17.85 -0.48 3.25
C ALA A 363 18.45 -1.77 2.69
N ARG A 364 17.75 -2.45 1.77
CA ARG A 364 18.18 -3.74 1.19
C ARG A 364 19.00 -3.62 -0.08
N GLN A 365 18.85 -2.51 -0.82
CA GLN A 365 19.47 -2.24 -2.11
C GLN A 365 19.48 -3.42 -3.09
N PRO A 366 18.31 -3.99 -3.44
CA PRO A 366 18.23 -5.07 -4.42
C PRO A 366 18.83 -4.65 -5.77
N GLU A 367 19.50 -5.60 -6.43
CA GLU A 367 20.18 -5.42 -7.72
C GLU A 367 19.21 -5.12 -8.88
N SER A 368 17.91 -5.39 -8.70
CA SER A 368 16.85 -5.04 -9.68
C SER A 368 16.54 -3.55 -9.78
N ILE A 369 17.17 -2.70 -8.95
CA ILE A 369 16.95 -1.25 -8.92
C ILE A 369 18.24 -0.53 -9.35
N ASP A 370 18.14 0.41 -10.30
CA ASP A 370 19.24 1.32 -10.67
C ASP A 370 19.45 2.36 -9.57
N TRP A 371 20.24 1.99 -8.56
CA TRP A 371 20.61 2.88 -7.45
C TRP A 371 21.31 4.18 -7.91
N PRO A 372 22.28 4.17 -8.85
CA PRO A 372 22.79 5.39 -9.47
C PRO A 372 21.68 6.33 -9.99
N ARG A 373 20.64 5.81 -10.63
CA ARG A 373 19.47 6.58 -11.09
C ARG A 373 18.60 7.09 -9.95
N VAL A 374 18.34 6.27 -8.93
CA VAL A 374 17.66 6.72 -7.70
C VAL A 374 18.39 7.91 -7.08
N HIS A 375 19.72 7.84 -6.95
CA HIS A 375 20.52 8.94 -6.40
C HIS A 375 20.48 10.22 -7.25
N ARG A 376 20.52 10.11 -8.59
CA ARG A 376 20.32 11.28 -9.48
C ARG A 376 18.94 11.91 -9.29
N GLY A 377 17.90 11.09 -9.24
CA GLY A 377 16.51 11.53 -9.01
C GLY A 377 16.31 12.21 -7.66
N LEU A 378 16.78 11.61 -6.56
CA LEU A 378 16.72 12.19 -5.21
C LEU A 378 17.48 13.52 -5.12
N LYS A 379 18.66 13.63 -5.74
CA LYS A 379 19.42 14.89 -5.82
C LYS A 379 18.66 15.97 -6.60
N ALA A 380 18.03 15.62 -7.71
CA ALA A 380 17.20 16.55 -8.49
C ALA A 380 15.96 17.01 -7.71
N ILE A 381 15.29 16.10 -7.01
CA ILE A 381 14.17 16.39 -6.10
C ILE A 381 14.59 17.40 -5.04
N LYS A 382 15.68 17.12 -4.30
CA LYS A 382 16.21 17.98 -3.24
C LYS A 382 16.51 19.39 -3.75
N ASN A 383 17.18 19.50 -4.90
CA ASN A 383 17.52 20.79 -5.51
C ASN A 383 16.27 21.56 -5.98
N GLY A 384 15.29 20.88 -6.56
CA GLY A 384 14.00 21.48 -6.95
C GLY A 384 13.19 21.98 -5.76
N SER A 385 13.17 21.24 -4.64
CA SER A 385 12.50 21.66 -3.41
C SER A 385 13.14 22.90 -2.78
N VAL A 386 14.47 23.04 -2.83
CA VAL A 386 15.18 24.23 -2.33
C VAL A 386 14.85 25.49 -3.16
N ALA A 387 14.55 25.34 -4.46
CA ALA A 387 14.16 26.45 -5.33
C ALA A 387 12.71 26.94 -5.10
N VAL A 388 11.88 26.17 -4.38
CA VAL A 388 10.49 26.54 -4.01
C VAL A 388 10.43 27.15 -2.59
N LEU A 389 11.53 27.06 -1.83
CA LEU A 389 11.66 27.57 -0.45
C LEU A 389 12.52 28.83 -0.35
N ARG A 390 12.84 29.48 -1.48
CA ARG A 390 13.55 30.76 -1.59
C ARG A 390 12.70 31.75 -2.38
#